data_AF-A0A0Q7QNM9-F1
#
_entry.id   AF-A0A0Q7QNM9-F1
#
_cell.length_a   1.000
_cell.length_b   1.000
_cell.length_c   1.000
_cell.angle_alpha   90.00
_cell.angle_beta   90.00
_cell.angle_gamma   90.00
#
_symmetry.space_group_name_H-M   'P 1'
#
loop_
_entity.id
_entity.type
_entity.pdbx_description
1 polymer ?
#
loop_
_entity_poly.entity_id
_entity_poly.type
_entity_poly.pdbx_seq_one_letter_code
_entity_poly.pdbx_strand_id
1 'polypeptide(L)'
;MVTGVDPSELRAAREKAGLTQHELARLVGAAGGERISRWELGTSVPRPDFLVKLARALDIPTLRLIHIDGEIPDLRALRLQAGLTVPKLAAAVNVAVPTYYAWEQGRWARLPAARQLDKLAGASGHPIDVVVAAFYEAQRQRLQREEI
;
A
#
# COMPACT_ATOMS: atom_id res chain seq x y z
N MET A 1 3.07 0.80 10.77
CA MET A 1 2.98 -0.47 10.03
C MET A 1 3.35 -0.23 8.60
N VAL A 2 4.39 -0.89 8.08
CA VAL A 2 4.65 -0.86 6.64
C VAL A 2 3.67 -1.83 5.99
N THR A 3 2.69 -1.32 5.25
CA THR A 3 1.98 -2.15 4.27
C THR A 3 2.91 -2.42 3.09
N GLY A 4 3.72 -3.45 3.24
CA GLY A 4 4.66 -3.93 2.24
C GLY A 4 4.07 -5.09 1.47
N VAL A 5 4.58 -5.32 0.26
CA VAL A 5 4.45 -6.66 -0.30
C VAL A 5 5.32 -7.60 0.52
N ASP A 6 4.78 -8.74 0.91
CA ASP A 6 5.57 -9.81 1.52
C ASP A 6 6.60 -10.30 0.50
N PRO A 7 7.91 -10.08 0.72
CA PRO A 7 8.93 -10.44 -0.25
C PRO A 7 9.00 -11.94 -0.48
N SER A 8 8.79 -12.72 0.59
CA SER A 8 8.84 -14.18 0.56
C SER A 8 7.63 -14.74 -0.21
N GLU A 9 6.45 -14.17 0.02
CA GLU A 9 5.23 -14.65 -0.60
C GLU A 9 5.10 -14.21 -2.06
N LEU A 10 5.63 -13.03 -2.41
CA LEU A 10 5.79 -12.62 -3.81
C LEU A 10 6.70 -13.59 -4.57
N ARG A 11 7.84 -13.94 -3.99
CA ARG A 11 8.80 -14.87 -4.60
C ARG A 11 8.19 -16.26 -4.76
N ALA A 12 7.55 -16.79 -3.71
CA ALA A 12 6.91 -18.09 -3.74
C ALA A 12 5.80 -18.15 -4.79
N ALA A 13 4.96 -17.11 -4.87
CA ALA A 13 3.91 -17.01 -5.89
C ALA A 13 4.48 -16.94 -7.31
N ARG A 14 5.55 -16.18 -7.54
CA ARG A 14 6.24 -16.12 -8.84
C ARG A 14 6.78 -17.50 -9.25
N GLU A 15 7.48 -18.17 -8.34
CA GLU A 15 8.08 -19.48 -8.60
C GLU A 15 7.00 -20.54 -8.87
N LYS A 16 5.90 -20.51 -8.13
CA LYS A 16 4.74 -21.38 -8.36
C LYS A 16 4.07 -21.13 -9.72
N ALA A 17 4.05 -19.89 -10.19
CA ALA A 17 3.58 -19.53 -11.52
C ALA A 17 4.58 -19.91 -12.64
N GLY A 18 5.77 -20.41 -12.29
CA GLY A 18 6.81 -20.79 -13.26
C GLY A 18 7.45 -19.59 -13.97
N LEU A 19 7.31 -18.38 -13.42
CA LEU A 19 7.77 -17.14 -14.05
C LEU A 19 9.18 -16.76 -13.60
N THR A 20 9.99 -16.26 -14.52
CA THR A 20 11.20 -15.51 -14.17
C THR A 20 10.84 -14.11 -13.68
N GLN A 21 11.77 -13.46 -12.95
CA GLN A 21 11.59 -12.07 -12.53
C GLN A 21 11.39 -11.12 -13.73
N HIS A 22 12.03 -11.39 -14.88
CA HIS A 22 11.86 -10.61 -16.10
C HIS A 22 10.49 -10.80 -16.75
N GLU A 23 9.96 -12.02 -16.78
CA GLU A 23 8.62 -12.29 -17.30
C GLU A 23 7.55 -11.66 -16.41
N LEU A 24 7.67 -11.79 -15.09
CA LEU A 24 6.76 -11.12 -14.16
C LEU A 24 6.82 -9.60 -14.33
N ALA A 25 8.01 -9.02 -14.51
CA ALA A 25 8.17 -7.60 -14.78
C ALA A 25 7.41 -7.17 -16.04
N ARG A 26 7.50 -7.94 -17.13
CA ARG A 26 6.76 -7.68 -18.36
C ARG A 26 5.25 -7.76 -18.15
N LEU A 27 4.76 -8.79 -17.44
CA LEU A 27 3.33 -8.96 -17.17
C LEU A 27 2.73 -7.81 -16.38
N VAL A 28 3.47 -7.25 -15.40
CA VAL A 28 2.99 -6.14 -14.58
C VAL A 28 3.36 -4.75 -15.11
N GLY A 29 4.10 -4.67 -16.21
CA GLY A 29 4.59 -3.42 -16.79
C GLY A 29 5.65 -2.72 -15.93
N ALA A 30 6.48 -3.47 -15.21
CA ALA A 30 7.68 -2.94 -14.56
C ALA A 30 8.83 -2.80 -15.57
N ALA A 31 9.72 -1.82 -15.38
CA ALA A 31 10.78 -1.56 -16.37
C ALA A 31 11.87 -2.63 -16.46
N GLY A 32 11.87 -3.65 -15.60
CA GLY A 32 12.82 -4.77 -15.66
C GLY A 32 12.74 -5.71 -14.45
N GLY A 33 13.36 -6.88 -14.58
CA GLY A 33 13.38 -7.92 -13.54
C GLY A 33 14.06 -7.46 -12.25
N GLU A 34 15.03 -6.55 -12.34
CA GLU A 34 15.69 -5.93 -11.19
C GLU A 34 14.69 -5.29 -10.19
N ARG A 35 13.59 -4.74 -10.71
CA ARG A 35 12.56 -4.14 -9.84
C ARG A 35 11.79 -5.20 -9.06
N ILE A 36 11.51 -6.34 -9.69
CA ILE A 36 10.90 -7.50 -9.03
C ILE A 36 11.88 -8.07 -8.00
N SER A 37 13.16 -8.19 -8.34
CA SER A 37 14.21 -8.63 -7.42
C SER A 37 14.23 -7.77 -6.15
N ARG A 38 14.20 -6.44 -6.27
CA ARG A 38 14.15 -5.54 -5.10
C ARG A 38 12.87 -5.69 -4.26
N TRP A 39 11.76 -6.07 -4.88
CA TRP A 39 10.53 -6.39 -4.15
C TRP A 39 10.63 -7.73 -3.41
N GLU A 40 11.17 -8.75 -4.07
CA GLU A 40 11.42 -10.09 -3.48
C GLU A 40 12.51 -10.11 -2.41
N LEU A 41 13.43 -9.13 -2.43
CA LEU A 41 14.45 -8.93 -1.41
C LEU A 41 13.99 -8.00 -0.27
N GLY A 42 12.80 -7.39 -0.39
CA GLY A 42 12.28 -6.42 0.58
C GLY A 42 13.05 -5.08 0.62
N THR A 43 14.00 -4.87 -0.29
CA THR A 43 14.79 -3.63 -0.38
C THR A 43 14.00 -2.47 -0.97
N SER A 44 12.84 -2.75 -1.59
CA SER A 44 11.89 -1.72 -1.98
C SER A 44 10.45 -2.25 -1.95
N VAL A 45 9.49 -1.34 -1.79
CA VAL A 45 8.07 -1.70 -1.73
C VAL A 45 7.36 -1.31 -3.03
N PRO A 46 6.59 -2.21 -3.67
CA PRO A 46 5.82 -1.88 -4.86
C PRO A 46 4.80 -0.78 -4.59
N ARG A 47 4.49 0.02 -5.61
CA ARG A 47 3.34 0.93 -5.51
C ARG A 47 2.02 0.14 -5.49
N PRO A 48 0.93 0.71 -4.94
CA PRO A 48 -0.38 0.07 -4.90
C PRO A 48 -0.88 -0.43 -6.26
N ASP A 49 -0.58 0.29 -7.34
CA ASP A 49 -0.97 -0.13 -8.70
C ASP A 49 -0.25 -1.43 -9.12
N PHE A 50 1.01 -1.61 -8.70
CA PHE A 50 1.76 -2.83 -8.96
C PHE A 50 1.26 -3.99 -8.10
N LEU A 51 0.82 -3.74 -6.87
CA LEU A 51 0.19 -4.75 -6.00
C LEU A 51 -1.00 -5.43 -6.69
N VAL A 52 -1.91 -4.64 -7.28
CA VAL A 52 -3.07 -5.17 -8.01
C VAL A 52 -2.65 -5.94 -9.26
N LYS A 53 -1.64 -5.43 -9.99
CA LYS A 53 -1.13 -6.11 -11.19
C LYS A 53 -0.40 -7.41 -10.87
N LEU A 54 0.38 -7.45 -9.80
CA LEU A 54 1.08 -8.64 -9.30
C LEU A 54 0.05 -9.69 -8.88
N ALA A 55 -0.95 -9.32 -8.10
CA ALA A 55 -2.03 -10.21 -7.70
C ALA A 55 -2.74 -10.86 -8.90
N ARG A 56 -3.03 -10.05 -9.93
CA ARG A 56 -3.64 -10.55 -11.18
C ARG A 56 -2.70 -11.42 -12.00
N ALA A 57 -1.43 -11.04 -12.13
CA ALA A 57 -0.44 -11.78 -12.93
C ALA A 57 -0.08 -13.13 -12.28
N LEU A 58 -0.18 -13.22 -10.96
CA LEU A 58 0.14 -14.41 -10.17
C LEU A 58 -1.11 -15.23 -9.81
N ASP A 59 -2.28 -14.80 -10.25
CA ASP A 59 -3.59 -15.40 -9.98
C ASP A 59 -3.82 -15.69 -8.48
N ILE A 60 -3.52 -14.71 -7.62
CA ILE A 60 -3.71 -14.80 -6.17
C ILE A 60 -4.42 -13.57 -5.60
N PRO A 61 -5.15 -13.72 -4.48
CA PRO A 61 -5.75 -12.58 -3.80
C PRO A 61 -4.70 -11.54 -3.39
N THR A 62 -4.98 -10.25 -3.59
CA THR A 62 -4.04 -9.17 -3.25
C THR A 62 -3.65 -9.20 -1.77
N LEU A 63 -4.57 -9.57 -0.87
CA LEU A 63 -4.31 -9.74 0.56
C LEU A 63 -3.19 -10.76 0.85
N ARG A 64 -3.02 -11.77 0.00
CA ARG A 64 -1.98 -12.79 0.16
C ARG A 64 -0.57 -12.24 -0.11
N LEU A 65 -0.47 -11.19 -0.93
CA LEU A 65 0.80 -10.54 -1.24
C LEU A 65 1.17 -9.47 -0.21
N ILE A 66 0.31 -9.15 0.75
CA ILE A 66 0.52 -8.00 1.65
C ILE A 66 0.91 -8.53 3.02
N HIS A 67 2.07 -8.06 3.49
CA HIS A 67 2.48 -8.21 4.87
C HIS A 67 2.02 -6.98 5.65
N ILE A 68 1.38 -7.21 6.81
CA ILE A 68 0.93 -6.15 7.73
C ILE A 68 1.83 -6.24 8.96
N ASP A 69 2.98 -5.56 8.93
CA ASP A 69 3.91 -5.54 10.05
C ASP A 69 3.85 -4.21 10.81
N GLY A 70 3.74 -4.27 12.15
CA GLY A 70 3.73 -3.15 13.09
C GLY A 70 2.46 -3.05 13.95
N GLU A 71 2.53 -2.39 15.11
CA GLU A 71 1.36 -2.24 16.01
C GLU A 71 0.35 -1.18 15.52
N ILE A 72 0.80 -0.19 14.72
CA ILE A 72 -0.03 0.96 14.28
C ILE A 72 -0.24 0.95 12.77
N PRO A 73 -1.47 0.79 12.24
CA PRO A 73 -1.74 0.68 10.81
C PRO A 73 -1.52 2.00 10.08
N ASP A 74 -0.90 1.97 8.90
CA ASP A 74 -0.86 3.12 7.99
C ASP A 74 -2.22 3.30 7.26
N LEU A 75 -2.42 4.42 6.58
CA LEU A 75 -3.70 4.70 5.90
C LEU A 75 -4.06 3.65 4.83
N ARG A 76 -3.05 3.02 4.24
CA ARG A 76 -3.23 1.98 3.23
C ARG A 76 -3.68 0.67 3.88
N ALA A 77 -3.13 0.30 5.03
CA ALA A 77 -3.56 -0.83 5.85
C ALA A 77 -5.03 -0.68 6.22
N LEU A 78 -5.40 0.47 6.80
CA LEU A 78 -6.78 0.75 7.20
C LEU A 78 -7.75 0.60 6.02
N ARG A 79 -7.36 1.12 4.85
CA ARG A 79 -8.17 1.02 3.64
C ARG A 79 -8.32 -0.43 3.15
N LEU A 80 -7.24 -1.21 3.18
CA LEU A 80 -7.24 -2.60 2.73
C LEU A 80 -7.99 -3.53 3.69
N GLN A 81 -7.84 -3.32 5.01
CA GLN A 81 -8.62 -4.02 6.04
C GLN A 81 -10.12 -3.75 5.90
N ALA A 82 -10.49 -2.51 5.53
CA ALA A 82 -11.87 -2.16 5.22
C ALA A 82 -12.36 -2.66 3.84
N GLY A 83 -11.51 -3.31 3.04
CA GLY A 83 -11.86 -3.79 1.70
C GLY A 83 -12.16 -2.67 0.70
N LEU A 84 -11.61 -1.47 0.91
CA LEU A 84 -11.92 -0.28 0.12
C LEU A 84 -10.86 0.00 -0.96
N THR A 85 -11.31 0.47 -2.11
CA THR A 85 -10.42 1.02 -3.14
C THR A 85 -10.15 2.50 -2.86
N VAL A 86 -9.02 3.02 -3.37
CA VAL A 86 -8.69 4.46 -3.23
C VAL A 86 -9.82 5.36 -3.74
N PRO A 87 -10.40 5.15 -4.94
CA PRO A 87 -11.50 5.99 -5.41
C PRO A 87 -12.73 5.95 -4.51
N LYS A 88 -13.09 4.75 -4.00
CA LYS A 88 -14.25 4.59 -3.13
C LYS A 88 -14.07 5.30 -1.79
N LEU A 89 -12.88 5.18 -1.20
CA LEU A 89 -12.57 5.87 0.05
C LEU A 89 -12.45 7.39 -0.16
N ALA A 90 -11.75 7.84 -1.20
CA ALA A 90 -11.63 9.26 -1.54
C ALA A 90 -13.00 9.95 -1.74
N ALA A 91 -13.93 9.26 -2.43
CA ALA A 91 -15.31 9.71 -2.58
C ALA A 91 -16.03 9.82 -1.22
N ALA A 92 -15.88 8.82 -0.34
CA ALA A 92 -16.47 8.84 1.00
C ALA A 92 -15.97 10.00 1.86
N VAL A 93 -14.68 10.37 1.76
CA VAL A 93 -14.12 11.52 2.49
C VAL A 93 -14.36 12.87 1.81
N ASN A 94 -14.94 12.89 0.61
CA ASN A 94 -15.09 14.07 -0.23
C ASN A 94 -13.74 14.76 -0.55
N VAL A 95 -12.77 13.98 -1.01
CA VAL A 95 -11.46 14.46 -1.47
C VAL A 95 -11.13 13.93 -2.85
N ALA A 96 -10.29 14.67 -3.59
CA ALA A 96 -9.81 14.19 -4.87
C ALA A 96 -8.90 12.96 -4.68
N VAL A 97 -8.98 12.01 -5.60
CA VAL A 97 -8.15 10.80 -5.60
C VAL A 97 -6.64 11.10 -5.49
N PRO A 98 -6.08 12.09 -6.20
CA PRO A 98 -4.67 12.48 -6.03
C PRO A 98 -4.34 13.00 -4.63
N THR A 99 -5.28 13.71 -3.98
CA THR A 99 -5.12 14.18 -2.59
C THR A 99 -5.03 13.00 -1.63
N TYR A 100 -5.91 12.01 -1.80
CA TYR A 100 -5.88 10.80 -0.99
C TYR A 100 -4.60 9.99 -1.22
N TYR A 101 -4.13 9.88 -2.47
CA TYR A 101 -2.83 9.27 -2.76
C TYR A 101 -1.66 10.00 -2.10
N ALA A 102 -1.70 11.33 -2.01
CA ALA A 102 -0.69 12.10 -1.31
C ALA A 102 -0.70 11.83 0.20
N TRP A 103 -1.89 11.60 0.79
CA TRP A 103 -2.02 11.21 2.20
C TRP A 103 -1.43 9.83 2.48
N GLU A 104 -1.77 8.81 1.66
CA GLU A 104 -1.18 7.47 1.79
C GLU A 104 0.35 7.44 1.59
N GLN A 105 0.90 8.41 0.86
CA GLN A 105 2.34 8.53 0.62
C GLN A 105 3.04 9.34 1.71
N GLY A 106 2.33 9.80 2.74
CA GLY A 106 2.89 10.67 3.77
C GLY A 106 3.37 12.02 3.23
N ARG A 107 2.88 12.44 2.04
CA ARG A 107 3.37 13.67 1.40
C ARG A 107 2.93 14.93 2.12
N TRP A 108 1.86 14.83 2.88
CA TRP A 108 1.31 15.94 3.65
C TRP A 108 1.80 15.87 5.08
N ALA A 109 2.57 16.87 5.50
CA ALA A 109 3.06 17.01 6.87
C ALA A 109 1.96 17.44 7.86
N ARG A 110 0.91 18.11 7.37
CA ARG A 110 -0.23 18.54 8.20
C ARG A 110 -1.38 17.54 8.10
N LEU A 111 -2.00 17.27 9.26
CA LEU A 111 -3.24 16.48 9.31
C LEU A 111 -4.37 17.18 8.54
N PRO A 112 -5.26 16.41 7.88
CA PRO A 112 -6.48 16.94 7.28
C PRO A 112 -7.41 17.58 8.32
N ALA A 113 -8.44 18.29 7.84
CA ALA A 113 -9.45 18.89 8.73
C ALA A 113 -10.19 17.80 9.53
N ALA A 114 -10.66 18.14 10.74
CA ALA A 114 -11.38 17.20 11.62
C ALA A 114 -12.52 16.45 10.92
N ARG A 115 -13.33 17.17 10.13
CA ARG A 115 -14.40 16.58 9.28
C ARG A 115 -13.94 15.46 8.34
N GLN A 116 -12.69 15.50 7.88
CA GLN A 116 -12.11 14.49 6.99
C GLN A 116 -11.60 13.29 7.80
N LEU A 117 -11.05 13.54 8.99
CA LEU A 117 -10.66 12.49 9.93
C LEU A 117 -11.89 11.70 10.42
N ASP A 118 -12.99 12.37 10.75
CA ASP A 118 -14.25 11.73 11.14
C ASP A 118 -14.81 10.84 10.02
N LYS A 119 -14.79 11.34 8.78
CA LYS A 119 -15.25 10.58 7.62
C LYS A 119 -14.35 9.38 7.33
N LEU A 120 -13.04 9.51 7.52
CA LEU A 120 -12.11 8.39 7.40
C LEU A 120 -12.34 7.33 8.47
N ALA A 121 -12.56 7.76 9.71
CA ALA A 121 -12.88 6.88 10.83
C ALA A 121 -14.16 6.09 10.51
N GLY A 122 -15.23 6.78 10.13
CA GLY A 122 -16.51 6.15 9.76
C GLY A 122 -16.40 5.23 8.54
N ALA A 123 -15.68 5.62 7.49
CA ALA A 123 -15.55 4.82 6.28
C ALA A 123 -14.63 3.60 6.45
N SER A 124 -13.57 3.72 7.27
CA SER A 124 -12.65 2.62 7.56
C SER A 124 -13.14 1.70 8.68
N GLY A 125 -14.15 2.11 9.47
CA GLY A 125 -14.64 1.37 10.64
C GLY A 125 -13.68 1.40 11.83
N HIS A 126 -12.73 2.34 11.84
CA HIS A 126 -11.72 2.48 12.90
C HIS A 126 -11.92 3.79 13.66
N PRO A 127 -11.54 3.86 14.95
CA PRO A 127 -11.64 5.10 15.72
C PRO A 127 -10.65 6.18 15.22
N ILE A 128 -10.96 7.44 15.51
CA ILE A 128 -10.25 8.60 14.96
C ILE A 128 -8.77 8.66 15.37
N ASP A 129 -8.44 8.19 16.57
CA ASP A 129 -7.07 8.06 17.08
C ASP A 129 -6.23 7.12 16.21
N VAL A 130 -6.80 6.00 15.78
CA VAL A 130 -6.15 5.06 14.86
C VAL A 130 -5.93 5.68 13.48
N VAL A 131 -6.90 6.44 12.97
CA VAL A 131 -6.74 7.18 11.70
C VAL A 131 -5.65 8.24 11.80
N VAL A 132 -5.60 8.98 12.90
CA VAL A 132 -4.56 9.99 13.15
C VAL A 132 -3.18 9.34 13.27
N ALA A 133 -3.08 8.23 14.00
CA ALA A 133 -1.86 7.45 14.11
C ALA A 133 -1.39 6.94 12.74
N ALA A 134 -2.33 6.55 11.88
CA ALA A 134 -2.05 6.12 10.51
C ALA A 134 -1.47 7.23 9.61
N PHE A 135 -1.89 8.48 9.82
CA PHE A 135 -1.28 9.64 9.14
C PHE A 135 0.16 9.85 9.58
N TYR A 136 0.42 9.84 10.89
CA TYR A 136 1.77 10.00 11.43
C TYR A 136 2.70 8.88 10.98
N GLU A 137 2.18 7.66 10.91
CA GLU A 137 2.93 6.51 10.44
C GLU A 137 3.27 6.62 8.94
N ALA A 138 2.32 7.05 8.10
CA ALA A 138 2.58 7.29 6.68
C ALA A 138 3.65 8.38 6.46
N GLN A 139 3.66 9.44 7.28
CA GLN A 139 4.68 10.48 7.26
C GLN A 139 6.05 9.95 7.69
N ARG A 140 6.11 9.19 8.79
CA ARG A 140 7.35 8.59 9.31
C ARG A 140 8.00 7.68 8.26
N GLN A 141 7.21 6.84 7.60
CA GLN A 141 7.70 5.96 6.54
C GLN A 141 8.26 6.71 5.33
N ARG A 142 7.70 7.88 5.01
CA ARG A 142 8.26 8.73 3.94
C ARG A 142 9.64 9.24 4.32
N LEU A 143 9.80 9.77 5.54
CA LEU A 143 11.08 10.28 6.02
C LEU A 143 12.15 9.19 6.00
N GLN A 144 11.83 7.99 6.50
CA GLN A 144 12.73 6.84 6.46
C GLN A 144 13.13 6.41 5.04
N ARG A 145 12.28 6.64 4.04
CA ARG A 145 12.60 6.36 2.62
C ARG A 145 13.38 7.47 1.94
N GLU A 146 13.39 8.68 2.49
CA GLU A 146 14.15 9.81 1.97
C GLU A 146 15.59 9.83 2.55
N GLU A 147 15.85 9.10 3.64
CA GLU A 147 17.17 8.97 4.29
C GLU A 147 18.04 7.81 3.76
N ILE A 148 17.55 7.01 2.80
CA ILE A 148 18.25 5.86 2.17
C ILE A 148 18.50 6.16 0.68
#